data_AF-A0A1I0MKW1-F1
#
_entry.id   AF-A0A1I0MKW1-F1
#
_cell.length_a   1.000
_cell.length_b   1.000
_cell.length_c   1.000
_cell.angle_alpha   90.00
_cell.angle_beta   90.00
_cell.angle_gamma   90.00
#
_symmetry.space_group_name_H-M   'P 1'
#
loop_
_entity.id
_entity.type
_entity.pdbx_description
1 polymer ?
#
loop_
_entity_poly.entity_id
_entity_poly.type
_entity_poly.pdbx_seq_one_letter_code
_entity_poly.pdbx_strand_id
1 'polypeptide(L)'
;MRLEELYEGVNLQDYYIGKVTQVYRSNCIAQIDNLDIMSARDRFDKSFLPNTINYFVIIDSVMGLFLGEVFENKASRKNIFELTTLMDETPSDYHEICIDTIAIMGPESNKFELAGFSTLGISDKVYIATDEVYKIFLRSLEFTGGDEAPLPPFATYINRAHADVSLKPSTLFNRHLMCIGATNSGKSTTALAILDKVISSRRKALIIDPTGEYRNAFTDEEITKLTLGVDTTISPGKITMEQWEKLFEAENASQGAVLSEAITSLRYMKKIGESSYYSKVGENIDEVQENLASVSKDDTDFNIELLPAQIQAESVCEPDRDNNYNFRYRYDSLKANSNASLVQKIQYQMTNTRFLKFFSNDPQMYNLLSVIYEFVQLPEASLYIDTSQLGASEGIGGMVVDLVSNFVMSLDNIRPFVFFIDEVHRYAKSRYSDKEFHGGLTLLAREGRKKGIFLYLTTQNPKDVSPILFGQVGTMLIHRLMLNDEIAVVESHLDDYAIKHVRKLNQGEVILSSVNLLHNMFIHVNKSERTQYNDTPLL
;
A
#
# COMPACT_ATOMS: atom_id res chain seq x y z
N MET A 1 29.51 -1.97 -23.51
CA MET A 1 29.71 -3.41 -23.82
C MET A 1 29.41 -3.63 -25.29
N ARG A 2 30.19 -4.44 -26.02
CA ARG A 2 29.92 -4.75 -27.44
C ARG A 2 29.05 -5.99 -27.57
N LEU A 3 28.37 -6.14 -28.71
CA LEU A 3 27.53 -7.31 -28.98
C LEU A 3 28.32 -8.62 -28.81
N GLU A 4 29.57 -8.68 -29.29
CA GLU A 4 30.43 -9.87 -29.20
C GLU A 4 30.70 -10.29 -27.75
N GLU A 5 30.77 -9.33 -26.82
CA GLU A 5 31.01 -9.57 -25.39
C GLU A 5 29.79 -10.22 -24.70
N LEU A 6 28.56 -9.99 -25.20
CA LEU A 6 27.33 -10.60 -24.66
C LEU A 6 27.16 -12.08 -25.07
N TYR A 7 27.87 -12.51 -26.11
CA TYR A 7 27.79 -13.84 -26.70
C TYR A 7 29.15 -14.56 -26.65
N GLU A 8 30.02 -14.20 -25.69
CA GLU A 8 31.33 -14.83 -25.54
C GLU A 8 31.22 -16.35 -25.43
N GLY A 9 31.99 -17.06 -26.28
CA GLY A 9 32.04 -18.52 -26.30
C GLY A 9 31.03 -19.21 -27.23
N VAL A 10 30.16 -18.45 -27.92
CA VAL A 10 29.20 -19.00 -28.89
C VAL A 10 29.27 -18.27 -30.24
N ASN A 11 28.81 -18.93 -31.31
CA ASN A 11 28.77 -18.32 -32.65
C ASN A 11 27.55 -17.41 -32.79
N LEU A 12 27.78 -16.11 -32.96
CA LEU A 12 26.73 -15.09 -33.06
C LEU A 12 25.68 -15.38 -34.15
N GLN A 13 26.08 -16.03 -35.25
CA GLN A 13 25.16 -16.39 -36.35
C GLN A 13 24.09 -17.38 -35.91
N ASP A 14 24.37 -18.21 -34.90
CA ASP A 14 23.42 -19.19 -34.38
C ASP A 14 22.28 -18.52 -33.59
N TYR A 15 22.45 -17.24 -33.21
CA TYR A 15 21.47 -16.44 -32.47
C TYR A 15 20.81 -15.37 -33.33
N TYR A 16 21.26 -15.17 -34.58
CA TYR A 16 20.71 -14.17 -35.49
C TYR A 16 19.32 -14.57 -35.98
N ILE A 17 18.35 -13.67 -35.82
CA ILE A 17 16.96 -13.86 -36.24
C ILE A 17 16.72 -13.22 -37.62
N GLY A 18 17.11 -11.96 -37.78
CA GLY A 18 16.74 -11.17 -38.94
C GLY A 18 16.97 -9.68 -38.73
N LYS A 19 16.19 -8.83 -39.41
CA LYS A 19 16.39 -7.37 -39.40
C LYS A 19 15.11 -6.60 -39.17
N VAL A 20 15.25 -5.45 -38.53
CA VAL A 20 14.17 -4.48 -38.37
C VAL A 20 13.75 -3.94 -39.74
N THR A 21 12.46 -4.08 -40.08
CA THR A 21 11.88 -3.58 -41.33
C THR A 21 10.98 -2.37 -41.11
N GLN A 22 10.39 -2.23 -39.92
CA GLN A 22 9.53 -1.11 -39.56
C GLN A 22 9.85 -0.63 -38.14
N VAL A 23 9.85 0.68 -37.93
CA VAL A 23 10.13 1.30 -36.63
C VAL A 23 8.96 2.21 -36.26
N TYR A 24 8.47 2.03 -35.05
CA TYR A 24 7.49 2.90 -34.41
C TYR A 24 8.11 3.55 -33.17
N ARG A 25 7.34 4.37 -32.45
CA ARG A 25 7.86 5.13 -31.30
C ARG A 25 8.30 4.26 -30.13
N SER A 26 7.61 3.14 -29.88
CA SER A 26 7.87 2.25 -28.73
C SER A 26 8.24 0.81 -29.15
N ASN A 27 7.89 0.42 -30.38
CA ASN A 27 8.12 -0.93 -30.87
C ASN A 27 8.66 -0.92 -32.30
N CYS A 28 9.13 -2.08 -32.75
CA CYS A 28 9.56 -2.30 -34.12
C CYS A 28 9.04 -3.64 -34.64
N ILE A 29 9.02 -3.78 -35.96
CA ILE A 29 8.77 -5.06 -36.62
C ILE A 29 10.08 -5.50 -37.25
N ALA A 30 10.45 -6.75 -37.01
CA ALA A 30 11.58 -7.38 -37.66
C ALA A 30 11.11 -8.56 -38.52
N GLN A 31 11.65 -8.63 -39.73
CA GLN A 31 11.46 -9.78 -40.61
C GLN A 31 12.49 -10.85 -40.24
N ILE A 32 12.03 -12.09 -40.13
CA ILE A 32 12.87 -13.25 -39.83
C ILE A 32 13.55 -13.71 -41.11
N ASP A 33 14.88 -13.67 -41.12
CA ASP A 33 15.72 -14.18 -42.22
C ASP A 33 16.13 -15.64 -41.96
N ASN A 34 16.33 -16.00 -40.69
CA ASN A 34 16.83 -17.30 -40.27
C ASN A 34 15.69 -18.18 -39.73
N LEU A 35 15.05 -18.95 -40.61
CA LEU A 35 13.95 -19.86 -40.23
C LEU A 35 14.44 -21.10 -39.46
N ASP A 36 15.71 -21.47 -39.58
CA ASP A 36 16.28 -22.62 -38.88
C ASP A 36 16.25 -22.41 -37.35
N ILE A 37 16.42 -21.16 -36.89
CA ILE A 37 16.34 -20.82 -35.47
C ILE A 37 14.92 -21.05 -34.90
N MET A 38 13.89 -20.90 -35.73
CA MET A 38 12.48 -21.07 -35.35
C MET A 38 12.06 -22.54 -35.31
N SER A 39 12.75 -23.40 -36.06
CA SER A 39 12.49 -24.85 -36.09
C SER A 39 13.32 -25.61 -35.05
N ALA A 40 14.49 -25.10 -34.67
CA ALA A 40 15.40 -25.74 -33.73
C ALA A 40 15.11 -25.44 -32.24
N ARG A 41 13.86 -25.65 -31.81
CA ARG A 41 13.42 -25.38 -30.42
C ARG A 41 14.24 -26.11 -29.35
N ASP A 42 14.69 -27.32 -29.65
CA ASP A 42 15.44 -28.15 -28.72
C ASP A 42 16.87 -27.65 -28.45
N ARG A 43 17.36 -26.68 -29.24
CA ARG A 43 18.69 -26.08 -29.05
C ARG A 43 18.71 -25.01 -27.96
N PHE A 44 17.55 -24.46 -27.61
CA PHE A 44 17.44 -23.39 -26.64
C PHE A 44 16.75 -23.89 -25.37
N ASP A 45 17.14 -23.33 -24.23
CA ASP A 45 16.55 -23.73 -22.95
C ASP A 45 15.06 -23.34 -22.91
N LYS A 46 14.26 -23.97 -22.04
CA LYS A 46 12.79 -23.76 -22.00
C LYS A 46 12.37 -22.29 -21.84
N SER A 47 13.26 -21.46 -21.28
CA SER A 47 13.09 -20.03 -21.10
C SER A 47 13.07 -19.25 -22.42
N PHE A 48 13.74 -19.73 -23.47
CA PHE A 48 13.89 -19.05 -24.76
C PHE A 48 13.37 -19.96 -25.87
N LEU A 49 12.07 -19.89 -26.11
CA LEU A 49 11.42 -20.63 -27.19
C LEU A 49 11.21 -19.70 -28.39
N PRO A 50 12.16 -19.64 -29.35
CA PRO A 50 11.90 -18.96 -30.61
C PRO A 50 10.62 -19.54 -31.24
N ASN A 51 9.87 -18.68 -31.93
CA ASN A 51 8.54 -18.94 -32.48
C ASN A 51 7.38 -18.89 -31.46
N THR A 52 7.59 -18.41 -30.24
CA THR A 52 6.52 -18.00 -29.31
C THR A 52 6.50 -16.48 -29.13
N ILE A 53 5.90 -16.00 -28.05
CA ILE A 53 5.99 -14.61 -27.59
C ILE A 53 6.65 -14.57 -26.20
N ASN A 54 6.80 -13.36 -25.69
CA ASN A 54 7.37 -12.96 -24.40
C ASN A 54 8.87 -13.22 -24.25
N TYR A 55 9.62 -13.61 -25.28
CA TYR A 55 11.08 -13.83 -25.16
C TYR A 55 11.88 -12.57 -25.54
N PHE A 56 13.06 -12.44 -24.93
CA PHE A 56 13.91 -11.28 -25.16
C PHE A 56 14.80 -11.44 -26.40
N VAL A 57 15.04 -10.32 -27.06
CA VAL A 57 15.94 -10.17 -28.19
C VAL A 57 16.87 -8.99 -27.95
N ILE A 58 18.05 -9.04 -28.56
CA ILE A 58 18.97 -7.92 -28.63
C ILE A 58 18.96 -7.36 -30.04
N ILE A 59 18.83 -6.04 -30.15
CA ILE A 59 18.86 -5.33 -31.43
C ILE A 59 20.13 -4.49 -31.45
N ASP A 60 21.01 -4.82 -32.39
CA ASP A 60 22.29 -4.15 -32.59
C ASP A 60 22.08 -2.88 -33.44
N SER A 61 22.24 -1.73 -32.79
CA SER A 61 22.01 -0.41 -33.37
C SER A 61 23.20 0.50 -33.16
N VAL A 62 23.32 1.54 -33.99
CA VAL A 62 24.40 2.54 -33.89
C VAL A 62 24.40 3.27 -32.54
N MET A 63 23.22 3.41 -31.91
CA MET A 63 23.09 4.06 -30.60
C MET A 63 23.49 3.16 -29.41
N GLY A 64 23.59 1.85 -29.63
CA GLY A 64 23.83 0.85 -28.58
C GLY A 64 23.01 -0.42 -28.79
N LEU A 65 23.05 -1.30 -27.78
CA LEU A 65 22.35 -2.58 -27.81
C LEU A 65 20.99 -2.43 -27.14
N PHE A 66 19.92 -2.54 -27.92
CA PHE A 66 18.57 -2.49 -27.38
C PHE A 66 18.12 -3.87 -26.91
N LEU A 67 17.54 -3.93 -25.72
CA LEU A 67 16.79 -5.10 -25.25
C LEU A 67 15.33 -4.92 -25.64
N GLY A 68 14.79 -5.88 -26.38
CA GLY A 68 13.39 -5.91 -26.74
C GLY A 68 12.70 -7.20 -26.34
N GLU A 69 11.38 -7.16 -26.17
CA GLU A 69 10.54 -8.34 -25.92
C GLU A 69 9.60 -8.58 -27.09
N VAL A 70 9.59 -9.82 -27.59
CA VAL A 70 8.71 -10.22 -28.69
C VAL A 70 7.30 -10.41 -28.16
N PHE A 71 6.36 -9.53 -28.49
CA PHE A 71 4.97 -9.64 -28.01
C PHE A 71 4.01 -10.22 -29.04
N GLU A 72 4.41 -10.29 -30.31
CA GLU A 72 3.60 -10.86 -31.39
C GLU A 72 4.50 -11.52 -32.44
N ASN A 73 4.01 -12.62 -33.03
CA ASN A 73 4.68 -13.34 -34.11
C ASN A 73 3.66 -13.63 -35.21
N LYS A 74 3.95 -13.20 -36.44
CA LYS A 74 3.08 -13.28 -37.61
C LYS A 74 3.74 -14.15 -38.67
N ALA A 75 2.98 -15.11 -39.18
CA ALA A 75 3.30 -15.80 -40.43
C ALA A 75 2.37 -15.24 -41.50
N SER A 76 2.93 -14.59 -42.52
CA SER A 76 2.14 -13.97 -43.58
C SER A 76 2.43 -14.64 -44.92
N ARG A 77 1.35 -14.91 -45.66
CA ARG A 77 1.40 -15.33 -47.07
C ARG A 77 1.21 -14.07 -47.91
N LYS A 78 2.05 -13.86 -48.94
CA LYS A 78 1.75 -12.86 -49.98
C LYS A 78 0.33 -13.10 -50.52
N ASN A 79 -0.41 -12.01 -50.72
CA ASN A 79 -1.82 -12.01 -51.10
C ASN A 79 -2.10 -12.97 -52.28
N ILE A 80 -3.08 -13.86 -52.09
CA ILE A 80 -3.63 -14.73 -53.16
C ILE A 80 -4.11 -13.91 -54.38
N PHE A 81 -4.38 -12.61 -54.21
CA PHE A 81 -4.82 -11.72 -55.28
C PHE A 81 -3.72 -11.27 -56.26
N GLU A 82 -2.44 -11.29 -55.88
CA GLU A 82 -1.33 -10.97 -56.81
C GLU A 82 -0.90 -12.18 -57.68
N LEU A 83 -1.28 -13.39 -57.28
CA LEU A 83 -0.98 -14.66 -57.96
C LEU A 83 -1.68 -14.84 -59.32
N THR A 84 -2.57 -13.93 -59.73
CA THR A 84 -3.22 -14.03 -61.04
C THR A 84 -2.36 -13.57 -62.21
N THR A 85 -1.18 -12.99 -61.97
CA THR A 85 -0.36 -12.39 -63.05
C THR A 85 1.01 -13.02 -63.27
N LEU A 86 1.49 -13.90 -62.39
CA LEU A 86 2.81 -14.54 -62.53
C LEU A 86 2.73 -16.01 -62.13
N MET A 87 2.53 -16.87 -63.12
CA MET A 87 2.73 -18.31 -62.99
C MET A 87 4.22 -18.62 -63.01
N ASP A 88 4.89 -18.51 -61.86
CA ASP A 88 6.09 -19.28 -61.49
C ASP A 88 6.79 -18.81 -60.19
N GLU A 89 6.27 -17.81 -59.47
CA GLU A 89 6.82 -17.48 -58.16
C GLU A 89 6.18 -18.37 -57.08
N THR A 90 6.98 -19.26 -56.47
CA THR A 90 6.60 -19.88 -55.19
C THR A 90 6.26 -18.77 -54.20
N PRO A 91 5.07 -18.77 -53.57
CA PRO A 91 4.73 -17.76 -52.59
C PRO A 91 5.79 -17.75 -51.49
N SER A 92 6.53 -16.65 -51.38
CA SER A 92 7.50 -16.48 -50.30
C SER A 92 6.71 -16.17 -49.02
N ASP A 93 6.44 -17.20 -48.23
CA ASP A 93 5.97 -17.03 -46.85
C ASP A 93 7.05 -16.24 -46.10
N TYR A 94 6.68 -15.12 -45.50
CA TYR A 94 7.59 -14.35 -44.65
C TYR A 94 7.05 -14.28 -43.23
N HIS A 95 7.95 -14.37 -42.28
CA HIS A 95 7.64 -14.35 -40.86
C HIS A 95 8.12 -13.02 -40.28
N GLU A 96 7.26 -12.37 -39.51
CA GLU A 96 7.54 -11.12 -38.84
C GLU A 96 7.33 -11.27 -37.34
N ILE A 97 8.19 -10.62 -36.57
CA ILE A 97 8.04 -10.49 -35.12
C ILE A 97 7.85 -9.03 -34.78
N CYS A 98 6.88 -8.75 -33.91
CA CYS A 98 6.71 -7.42 -33.31
C CYS A 98 7.46 -7.42 -31.97
N ILE A 99 8.37 -6.47 -31.81
CA ILE A 99 9.26 -6.36 -30.67
C ILE A 99 8.99 -5.04 -29.96
N ASP A 100 8.69 -5.10 -28.66
CA ASP A 100 8.59 -3.91 -27.81
C ASP A 100 9.96 -3.56 -27.25
N THR A 101 10.33 -2.28 -27.27
CA THR A 101 11.67 -1.85 -26.86
C THR A 101 11.68 -1.52 -25.38
N ILE A 102 12.40 -2.32 -24.58
CA ILE A 102 12.38 -2.23 -23.11
C ILE A 102 13.50 -1.32 -22.60
N ALA A 103 14.72 -1.54 -23.08
CA ALA A 103 15.90 -0.85 -22.58
C ALA A 103 16.98 -0.71 -23.65
N ILE A 104 17.96 0.15 -23.38
CA ILE A 104 19.18 0.30 -24.16
C ILE A 104 20.40 0.13 -23.25
N MET A 105 21.44 -0.52 -23.77
CA MET A 105 22.77 -0.53 -23.20
C MET A 105 23.68 0.27 -24.13
N GLY A 106 24.16 1.41 -23.65
CA GLY A 106 25.08 2.26 -24.40
C GLY A 106 26.46 1.60 -24.61
N PRO A 107 27.26 2.08 -25.58
CA PRO A 107 28.56 1.47 -25.92
C PRO A 107 29.55 1.39 -24.74
N GLU A 108 29.51 2.37 -23.85
CA GLU A 108 30.37 2.48 -22.66
C GLU A 108 29.70 1.97 -21.37
N SER A 109 28.41 1.60 -21.44
CA SER A 109 27.67 1.05 -20.29
C SER A 109 27.79 -0.47 -20.24
N ASN A 110 27.64 -1.02 -19.03
CA ASN A 110 27.50 -2.45 -18.76
C ASN A 110 26.14 -2.79 -18.13
N LYS A 111 25.19 -1.85 -18.17
CA LYS A 111 23.84 -2.00 -17.64
C LYS A 111 22.81 -1.51 -18.66
N PHE A 112 21.63 -2.09 -18.58
CA PHE A 112 20.47 -1.64 -19.32
C PHE A 112 19.83 -0.43 -18.63
N GLU A 113 19.48 0.57 -19.41
CA GLU A 113 18.82 1.80 -18.97
C GLU A 113 17.59 2.06 -19.86
N LEU A 114 16.70 2.95 -19.43
CA LEU A 114 15.56 3.33 -20.26
C LEU A 114 16.03 3.93 -21.58
N ALA A 115 15.44 3.47 -22.69
CA ALA A 115 15.79 3.95 -24.03
C ALA A 115 15.57 5.46 -24.21
N GLY A 116 14.62 6.05 -23.47
CA GLY A 116 14.29 7.47 -23.55
C GLY A 116 13.81 7.86 -24.95
N PHE A 117 14.53 8.75 -25.62
CA PHE A 117 14.26 9.16 -27.01
C PHE A 117 15.12 8.41 -28.04
N SER A 118 15.90 7.42 -27.61
CA SER A 118 16.71 6.61 -28.52
C SER A 118 15.80 5.71 -29.35
N THR A 119 16.00 5.71 -30.66
CA THR A 119 15.16 4.97 -31.60
C THR A 119 15.98 3.98 -32.39
N LEU A 120 15.36 2.86 -32.74
CA LEU A 120 15.93 1.88 -33.65
C LEU A 120 15.97 2.39 -35.09
N GLY A 121 16.89 1.83 -35.87
CA GLY A 121 17.01 2.03 -37.31
C GLY A 121 16.37 0.91 -38.11
N ILE A 122 15.95 1.21 -39.34
CA ILE A 122 15.62 0.17 -40.33
C ILE A 122 16.92 -0.55 -40.70
N SER A 123 16.86 -1.87 -40.83
CA SER A 123 17.98 -2.79 -41.08
C SER A 123 18.86 -3.11 -39.87
N ASP A 124 18.55 -2.60 -38.68
CA ASP A 124 19.20 -3.03 -37.44
C ASP A 124 18.99 -4.53 -37.24
N LYS A 125 20.04 -5.22 -36.78
CA LYS A 125 20.07 -6.69 -36.71
C LYS A 125 19.49 -7.16 -35.39
N VAL A 126 18.69 -8.22 -35.44
CA VAL A 126 18.01 -8.79 -34.27
C VAL A 126 18.58 -10.16 -33.93
N TYR A 127 18.89 -10.37 -32.66
CA TYR A 127 19.48 -11.57 -32.10
C TYR A 127 18.64 -12.10 -30.92
N ILE A 128 18.57 -13.41 -30.72
CA ILE A 128 17.95 -14.00 -29.52
C ILE A 128 18.80 -13.65 -28.30
N ALA A 129 18.17 -13.19 -27.22
CA ALA A 129 18.88 -12.94 -25.96
C ALA A 129 19.28 -14.26 -25.27
N THR A 130 20.46 -14.29 -24.65
CA THR A 130 20.97 -15.44 -23.89
C THR A 130 20.63 -15.32 -22.40
N ASP A 131 20.89 -16.38 -21.62
CA ASP A 131 20.80 -16.32 -20.15
C ASP A 131 21.72 -15.26 -19.56
N GLU A 132 22.90 -15.01 -20.14
CA GLU A 132 23.82 -13.97 -19.67
C GLU A 132 23.24 -12.57 -19.88
N VAL A 133 22.63 -12.32 -21.04
CA VAL A 133 21.88 -11.07 -21.29
C VAL A 133 20.76 -10.90 -20.26
N TYR A 134 20.03 -11.96 -19.95
CA TYR A 134 18.97 -11.92 -18.94
C TYR A 134 19.53 -11.62 -17.55
N LYS A 135 20.65 -12.22 -17.13
CA LYS A 135 21.32 -11.89 -15.86
C LYS A 135 21.73 -10.43 -15.79
N ILE A 136 22.24 -9.85 -16.88
CA ILE A 136 22.59 -8.43 -16.95
C ILE A 136 21.34 -7.56 -16.84
N PHE A 137 20.26 -7.93 -17.52
CA PHE A 137 18.96 -7.27 -17.39
C PHE A 137 18.46 -7.30 -15.95
N LEU A 138 18.45 -8.45 -15.28
CA LEU A 138 18.04 -8.57 -13.88
C LEU A 138 18.87 -7.67 -12.95
N ARG A 139 20.19 -7.56 -13.16
CA ARG A 139 21.07 -6.65 -12.40
C ARG A 139 20.85 -5.16 -12.72
N SER A 140 20.17 -4.86 -13.82
CA SER A 140 19.87 -3.52 -14.30
C SER A 140 18.42 -3.09 -14.01
N LEU A 141 17.59 -3.99 -13.47
CA LEU A 141 16.16 -3.72 -13.22
C LEU A 141 15.93 -2.56 -12.25
N GLU A 142 16.77 -2.40 -11.24
CA GLU A 142 16.59 -1.39 -10.19
C GLU A 142 17.26 -0.07 -10.56
N PHE A 143 16.47 1.01 -10.62
CA PHE A 143 17.00 2.37 -10.85
C PHE A 143 17.70 2.97 -9.62
N THR A 144 17.45 2.43 -8.43
CA THR A 144 17.93 3.06 -7.19
C THR A 144 19.45 2.95 -7.07
N GLY A 145 20.12 4.09 -7.28
CA GLY A 145 21.56 4.25 -7.09
C GLY A 145 21.93 4.25 -5.61
N GLY A 146 22.96 3.48 -5.25
CA GLY A 146 23.51 3.39 -3.89
C GLY A 146 23.95 1.99 -3.50
N ASP A 147 24.92 1.90 -2.59
CA ASP A 147 25.47 0.67 -1.99
C ASP A 147 24.53 0.05 -0.93
N GLU A 148 23.21 0.18 -1.11
CA GLU A 148 22.25 -0.49 -0.25
C GLU A 148 22.22 -1.99 -0.57
N ALA A 149 22.46 -2.82 0.46
CA ALA A 149 22.32 -4.26 0.36
C ALA A 149 20.84 -4.64 0.10
N PRO A 150 20.57 -5.53 -0.87
CA PRO A 150 19.21 -5.99 -1.13
C PRO A 150 18.66 -6.78 0.05
N LEU A 151 17.33 -6.82 0.18
CA LEU A 151 16.68 -7.75 1.08
C LEU A 151 16.95 -9.19 0.64
N PRO A 152 16.98 -10.16 1.58
CA PRO A 152 17.02 -11.57 1.23
C PRO A 152 15.90 -11.95 0.26
N PRO A 153 16.09 -13.00 -0.56
CA PRO A 153 15.07 -13.44 -1.49
C PRO A 153 13.71 -13.68 -0.84
N PHE A 154 12.65 -13.12 -1.44
CA PHE A 154 11.27 -13.30 -0.98
C PHE A 154 10.35 -13.89 -2.06
N ALA A 155 10.83 -14.01 -3.30
CA ALA A 155 10.06 -14.52 -4.42
C ALA A 155 10.98 -15.15 -5.47
N THR A 156 10.39 -15.82 -6.45
CA THR A 156 11.06 -16.36 -7.64
C THR A 156 10.42 -15.82 -8.91
N TYR A 157 11.17 -15.67 -10.00
CA TYR A 157 10.57 -15.29 -11.29
C TYR A 157 9.71 -16.42 -11.86
N ILE A 158 8.48 -16.12 -12.31
CA ILE A 158 7.54 -17.12 -12.85
C ILE A 158 8.01 -17.64 -14.20
N ASN A 159 8.42 -16.73 -15.08
CA ASN A 159 8.54 -17.07 -16.50
C ASN A 159 9.92 -17.60 -16.91
N ARG A 160 10.99 -17.38 -16.14
CA ARG A 160 12.36 -17.73 -16.56
C ARG A 160 13.30 -17.99 -15.39
N ALA A 161 13.98 -19.13 -15.45
CA ALA A 161 15.08 -19.55 -14.58
C ALA A 161 14.78 -19.86 -13.09
N HIS A 162 13.52 -19.76 -12.62
CA HIS A 162 13.19 -19.87 -11.18
C HIS A 162 14.18 -19.11 -10.28
N ALA A 163 14.72 -18.01 -10.79
CA ALA A 163 15.77 -17.28 -10.12
C ALA A 163 15.18 -16.52 -8.94
N ASP A 164 15.96 -16.41 -7.88
CA ASP A 164 15.56 -15.68 -6.69
C ASP A 164 15.46 -14.17 -6.96
N VAL A 165 14.38 -13.58 -6.44
CA VAL A 165 14.12 -12.15 -6.48
C VAL A 165 14.62 -11.53 -5.19
N SER A 166 15.72 -10.78 -5.29
CA SER A 166 16.26 -9.93 -4.23
C SER A 166 16.21 -8.48 -4.69
N LEU A 167 15.57 -7.61 -3.92
CA LEU A 167 15.41 -6.19 -4.24
C LEU A 167 15.87 -5.32 -3.09
N LYS A 168 16.36 -4.12 -3.40
CA LYS A 168 16.71 -3.13 -2.40
C LYS A 168 15.47 -2.63 -1.65
N PRO A 169 15.58 -2.39 -0.33
CA PRO A 169 14.54 -1.68 0.41
C PRO A 169 14.13 -0.36 -0.26
N SER A 170 15.09 0.41 -0.80
CA SER A 170 14.82 1.63 -1.57
C SER A 170 13.87 1.39 -2.75
N THR A 171 14.06 0.33 -3.52
CA THR A 171 13.24 0.00 -4.68
C THR A 171 11.81 -0.30 -4.25
N LEU A 172 11.64 -1.09 -3.19
CA LEU A 172 10.33 -1.46 -2.67
C LEU A 172 9.60 -0.30 -2.00
N PHE A 173 10.27 0.48 -1.14
CA PHE A 173 9.60 1.35 -0.15
C PHE A 173 9.78 2.86 -0.38
N ASN A 174 10.77 3.35 -1.15
CA ASN A 174 11.00 4.80 -1.31
C ASN A 174 9.81 5.57 -1.89
N ARG A 175 8.86 4.86 -2.51
CA ARG A 175 7.64 5.42 -3.07
C ARG A 175 6.40 4.80 -2.44
N HIS A 176 6.52 4.27 -1.23
CA HIS A 176 5.50 3.44 -0.58
C HIS A 176 5.20 2.16 -1.35
N LEU A 177 4.79 1.14 -0.62
CA LEU A 177 4.44 -0.17 -1.15
C LEU A 177 2.96 -0.45 -0.88
N MET A 178 2.23 -0.94 -1.88
CA MET A 178 0.88 -1.44 -1.67
C MET A 178 0.71 -2.84 -2.24
N CYS A 179 0.17 -3.77 -1.44
CA CYS A 179 -0.20 -5.11 -1.87
C CYS A 179 -1.71 -5.20 -2.08
N ILE A 180 -2.14 -5.52 -3.29
CA ILE A 180 -3.53 -5.51 -3.72
C ILE A 180 -3.90 -6.89 -4.23
N GLY A 181 -5.05 -7.43 -3.82
CA GLY A 181 -5.47 -8.76 -4.25
C GLY A 181 -6.81 -9.17 -3.68
N ALA A 182 -7.57 -9.97 -4.44
CA ALA A 182 -8.81 -10.56 -3.95
C ALA A 182 -8.57 -11.50 -2.76
N THR A 183 -9.62 -11.84 -2.01
CA THR A 183 -9.54 -12.83 -0.92
C THR A 183 -8.90 -14.14 -1.40
N ASN A 184 -8.03 -14.71 -0.56
CA ASN A 184 -7.30 -15.96 -0.84
C ASN A 184 -6.34 -15.92 -2.05
N SER A 185 -5.99 -14.72 -2.54
CA SER A 185 -5.00 -14.59 -3.63
C SER A 185 -3.54 -14.75 -3.18
N GLY A 186 -3.26 -14.56 -1.89
CA GLY A 186 -1.91 -14.59 -1.32
C GLY A 186 -1.41 -13.25 -0.78
N LYS A 187 -2.28 -12.22 -0.71
CA LYS A 187 -1.98 -10.87 -0.19
C LYS A 187 -1.31 -10.89 1.20
N SER A 188 -1.97 -11.42 2.22
CA SER A 188 -1.43 -11.43 3.60
C SER A 188 -0.18 -12.31 3.72
N THR A 189 -0.07 -13.38 2.92
CA THR A 189 1.14 -14.21 2.82
C THR A 189 2.32 -13.42 2.24
N THR A 190 2.05 -12.58 1.23
CA THR A 190 3.06 -11.71 0.62
C THR A 190 3.50 -10.60 1.56
N ALA A 191 2.53 -10.02 2.30
CA ALA A 191 2.81 -9.07 3.37
C ALA A 191 3.78 -9.63 4.41
N LEU A 192 3.49 -10.82 4.91
CA LEU A 192 4.37 -11.48 5.87
C LEU A 192 5.74 -11.84 5.27
N ALA A 193 5.79 -12.33 4.03
CA ALA A 193 7.05 -12.68 3.37
C ALA A 193 8.01 -11.49 3.27
N ILE A 194 7.49 -10.30 2.93
CA ILE A 194 8.29 -9.08 2.86
C ILE A 194 8.64 -8.55 4.25
N LEU A 195 7.68 -8.52 5.19
CA LEU A 195 7.93 -8.09 6.57
C LEU A 195 8.98 -8.94 7.27
N ASP A 196 8.96 -10.25 7.05
CA ASP A 196 10.00 -11.19 7.49
C ASP A 196 11.38 -10.73 7.02
N LYS A 197 11.52 -10.36 5.74
CA LYS A 197 12.81 -9.94 5.18
C LYS A 197 13.25 -8.57 5.70
N VAL A 198 12.31 -7.66 5.93
CA VAL A 198 12.57 -6.35 6.56
C VAL A 198 13.12 -6.55 7.98
N ILE A 199 12.42 -7.32 8.81
CA ILE A 199 12.79 -7.50 10.22
C ILE A 199 14.06 -8.34 10.38
N SER A 200 14.20 -9.45 9.63
CA SER A 200 15.42 -10.28 9.66
C SER A 200 16.66 -9.54 9.16
N SER A 201 16.50 -8.53 8.31
CA SER A 201 17.58 -7.63 7.87
C SER A 201 17.81 -6.44 8.82
N ARG A 202 17.26 -6.50 10.04
CA ARG A 202 17.33 -5.47 11.08
C ARG A 202 16.86 -4.09 10.64
N ARG A 203 15.89 -4.06 9.72
CA ARG A 203 15.20 -2.83 9.33
C ARG A 203 13.96 -2.67 10.19
N LYS A 204 13.73 -1.46 10.66
CA LYS A 204 12.61 -1.16 11.56
C LYS A 204 11.28 -1.27 10.85
N ALA A 205 10.31 -1.89 11.51
CA ALA A 205 8.92 -1.89 11.11
C ALA A 205 8.01 -1.44 12.25
N LEU A 206 6.97 -0.68 11.93
CA LEU A 206 5.81 -0.44 12.77
C LEU A 206 4.63 -1.18 12.15
N ILE A 207 4.07 -2.17 12.84
CA ILE A 207 2.99 -3.02 12.35
C ILE A 207 1.71 -2.68 13.12
N ILE A 208 0.64 -2.31 12.42
CA ILE A 208 -0.71 -2.26 12.98
C ILE A 208 -1.48 -3.47 12.47
N ASP A 209 -1.81 -4.39 13.38
CA ASP A 209 -2.53 -5.62 13.08
C ASP A 209 -3.92 -5.60 13.71
N PRO A 210 -4.98 -5.44 12.91
CA PRO A 210 -6.34 -5.45 13.40
C PRO A 210 -7.00 -6.80 13.51
N THR A 211 -6.51 -7.82 12.80
CA THR A 211 -7.09 -9.17 12.84
C THR A 211 -6.36 -10.05 13.84
N GLY A 212 -5.13 -9.67 14.22
CA GLY A 212 -4.23 -10.51 15.02
C GLY A 212 -3.56 -11.60 14.20
N GLU A 213 -3.63 -11.53 12.87
CA GLU A 213 -3.08 -12.52 11.93
C GLU A 213 -1.57 -12.71 12.08
N TYR A 214 -0.84 -11.66 12.46
CA TYR A 214 0.62 -11.61 12.53
C TYR A 214 1.15 -11.69 13.96
N ARG A 215 0.27 -11.83 14.97
CA ARG A 215 0.64 -11.78 16.41
C ARG A 215 1.80 -12.70 16.80
N ASN A 216 1.83 -13.90 16.22
CA ASN A 216 2.85 -14.92 16.50
C ASN A 216 3.86 -15.09 15.35
N ALA A 217 3.87 -14.17 14.38
CA ALA A 217 4.83 -14.20 13.28
C ALA A 217 6.25 -13.83 13.73
N PHE A 218 6.37 -12.97 14.75
CA PHE A 218 7.64 -12.41 15.22
C PHE A 218 7.86 -12.76 16.69
N THR A 219 9.11 -12.96 17.07
CA THR A 219 9.49 -13.24 18.46
C THR A 219 9.59 -11.94 19.28
N ASP A 220 9.53 -12.04 20.60
CA ASP A 220 9.61 -10.86 21.49
C ASP A 220 11.04 -10.25 21.53
N GLU A 221 12.04 -10.98 21.03
CA GLU A 221 13.41 -10.47 20.83
C GLU A 221 13.53 -9.60 19.56
N GLU A 222 12.71 -9.87 18.54
CA GLU A 222 12.73 -9.15 17.26
C GLU A 222 11.84 -7.91 17.27
N ILE A 223 10.72 -7.96 17.98
CA ILE A 223 9.69 -6.91 17.95
C ILE A 223 9.07 -6.71 19.33
N THR A 224 8.92 -5.44 19.73
CA THR A 224 8.09 -5.10 20.89
C THR A 224 6.63 -5.22 20.50
N LYS A 225 5.82 -5.95 21.29
CA LYS A 225 4.39 -6.16 21.01
C LYS A 225 3.54 -5.44 22.04
N LEU A 226 2.54 -4.72 21.56
CA LEU A 226 1.53 -4.04 22.35
C LEU A 226 0.15 -4.58 21.99
N THR A 227 -0.68 -4.81 23.00
CA THR A 227 -2.07 -5.21 22.86
C THR A 227 -2.96 -4.13 23.47
N LEU A 228 -3.65 -3.37 22.60
CA LEU A 228 -4.42 -2.22 23.05
C LEU A 228 -5.61 -2.64 23.95
N GLY A 229 -5.76 -1.96 25.09
CA GLY A 229 -6.79 -2.26 26.09
C GLY A 229 -6.52 -3.50 26.94
N VAL A 230 -5.32 -4.08 26.83
CA VAL A 230 -4.84 -5.21 27.66
C VAL A 230 -3.58 -4.82 28.42
N ASP A 231 -2.53 -4.44 27.71
CA ASP A 231 -1.23 -4.04 28.28
C ASP A 231 -0.90 -2.57 27.98
N THR A 232 -1.69 -1.93 27.11
CA THR A 232 -1.42 -0.59 26.57
C THR A 232 -2.67 0.28 26.64
N THR A 233 -2.50 1.54 27.05
CA THR A 233 -3.55 2.55 27.18
C THR A 233 -3.18 3.88 26.54
N ILE A 234 -4.17 4.76 26.46
CA ILE A 234 -4.02 6.15 26.10
C ILE A 234 -4.96 7.02 26.94
N SER A 235 -4.45 8.17 27.40
CA SER A 235 -5.27 9.18 28.07
C SER A 235 -6.34 9.71 27.10
N PRO A 236 -7.61 9.81 27.53
CA PRO A 236 -8.66 10.48 26.77
C PRO A 236 -8.29 11.91 26.34
N GLY A 237 -7.48 12.61 27.14
CA GLY A 237 -7.01 13.96 26.84
C GLY A 237 -6.01 14.06 25.68
N LYS A 238 -5.44 12.95 25.21
CA LYS A 238 -4.54 12.94 24.04
C LYS A 238 -5.26 12.76 22.71
N ILE A 239 -6.57 12.51 22.75
CA ILE A 239 -7.41 12.32 21.58
C ILE A 239 -8.05 13.65 21.18
N THR A 240 -7.96 14.00 19.89
CA THR A 240 -8.57 15.23 19.36
C THR A 240 -10.08 15.10 19.23
N MET A 241 -10.81 16.22 19.10
CA MET A 241 -12.26 16.16 18.90
C MET A 241 -12.66 15.52 17.58
N GLU A 242 -11.91 15.78 16.51
CA GLU A 242 -12.10 15.11 15.22
C GLU A 242 -11.96 13.58 15.36
N GLN A 243 -10.99 13.12 16.18
CA GLN A 243 -10.81 11.69 16.46
C GLN A 243 -11.94 11.12 17.32
N TRP A 244 -12.47 11.86 18.29
CA TRP A 244 -13.65 11.44 19.06
C TRP A 244 -14.91 11.37 18.21
N GLU A 245 -15.15 12.38 17.37
CA GLU A 245 -16.28 12.40 16.43
C GLU A 245 -16.22 11.21 15.47
N LYS A 246 -15.03 10.89 14.96
CA LYS A 246 -14.78 9.73 14.11
C LYS A 246 -15.02 8.41 14.85
N LEU A 247 -14.51 8.29 16.08
CA LEU A 247 -14.64 7.09 16.90
C LEU A 247 -16.10 6.77 17.24
N PHE A 248 -16.86 7.80 17.58
CA PHE A 248 -18.27 7.69 17.98
C PHE A 248 -19.24 7.89 16.83
N GLU A 249 -18.72 7.96 15.61
CA GLU A 249 -19.54 7.86 14.43
C GLU A 249 -20.57 9.02 14.33
N ALA A 250 -20.12 10.25 14.60
CA ALA A 250 -20.95 11.45 14.59
C ALA A 250 -21.34 11.85 13.14
N GLU A 251 -22.65 11.93 12.88
CA GLU A 251 -23.21 12.05 11.52
C GLU A 251 -23.30 13.49 11.01
N ASN A 252 -23.37 14.47 11.91
CA ASN A 252 -23.62 15.86 11.56
C ASN A 252 -22.96 16.82 12.53
N ALA A 253 -22.85 18.08 12.11
CA ALA A 253 -22.25 19.16 12.90
C ALA A 253 -22.92 19.37 14.27
N SER A 254 -24.22 19.04 14.40
CA SER A 254 -24.94 19.13 15.68
C SER A 254 -24.44 18.08 16.67
N GLN A 255 -24.26 16.83 16.23
CA GLN A 255 -23.69 15.77 17.07
C GLN A 255 -22.25 16.09 17.47
N GLY A 256 -21.43 16.60 16.55
CA GLY A 256 -20.07 17.07 16.87
C GLY A 256 -20.05 18.19 17.91
N ALA A 257 -20.92 19.19 17.75
CA ALA A 257 -21.05 20.29 18.72
C ALA A 257 -21.45 19.80 20.13
N VAL A 258 -22.48 18.95 20.22
CA VAL A 258 -22.94 18.39 21.51
C VAL A 258 -21.86 17.51 22.15
N LEU A 259 -21.15 16.70 21.37
CA LEU A 259 -20.03 15.90 21.86
C LEU A 259 -18.92 16.80 22.40
N SER A 260 -18.66 17.92 21.72
CA SER A 260 -17.67 18.91 22.14
C SER A 260 -18.02 19.61 23.45
N GLU A 261 -19.27 20.04 23.58
CA GLU A 261 -19.80 20.62 24.82
C GLU A 261 -19.72 19.61 25.98
N ALA A 262 -20.12 18.36 25.75
CA ALA A 262 -20.08 17.31 26.77
C ALA A 262 -18.65 17.03 27.25
N ILE A 263 -17.69 16.86 26.35
CA ILE A 263 -16.29 16.63 26.73
C ILE A 263 -15.72 17.84 27.48
N THR A 264 -16.07 19.07 27.07
CA THR A 264 -15.65 20.29 27.77
C THR A 264 -16.24 20.36 29.18
N SER A 265 -17.52 20.02 29.35
CA SER A 265 -18.16 19.91 30.66
C SER A 265 -17.47 18.88 31.55
N LEU A 266 -17.08 17.71 31.01
CA LEU A 266 -16.37 16.70 31.79
C LEU A 266 -14.92 17.08 32.14
N ARG A 267 -14.24 17.83 31.26
CA ARG A 267 -12.93 18.43 31.56
C ARG A 267 -13.03 19.42 32.71
N TYR A 268 -14.07 20.25 32.73
CA TYR A 268 -14.36 21.14 33.86
C TYR A 268 -14.56 20.34 35.16
N MET A 269 -15.40 19.29 35.14
CA MET A 269 -15.61 18.44 36.32
C MET A 269 -14.31 17.80 36.82
N LYS A 270 -13.46 17.33 35.90
CA LYS A 270 -12.15 16.77 36.24
C LYS A 270 -11.22 17.82 36.86
N LYS A 271 -11.23 19.05 36.35
CA LYS A 271 -10.43 20.18 36.85
C LYS A 271 -10.80 20.54 38.29
N ILE A 272 -12.08 20.55 38.63
CA ILE A 272 -12.54 20.82 40.01
C ILE A 272 -12.45 19.59 40.93
N GLY A 273 -12.01 18.44 40.43
CA GLY A 273 -11.85 17.20 41.20
C GLY A 273 -13.15 16.42 41.43
N GLU A 274 -14.23 16.77 40.74
CA GLU A 274 -15.51 16.09 40.85
C GLU A 274 -15.56 14.83 39.97
N SER A 275 -16.13 13.76 40.51
CA SER A 275 -16.26 12.46 39.83
C SER A 275 -17.66 12.22 39.25
N SER A 276 -18.47 13.28 39.15
CA SER A 276 -19.83 13.26 38.61
C SER A 276 -19.89 14.01 37.26
N TYR A 277 -21.00 13.87 36.54
CA TYR A 277 -21.27 14.66 35.33
C TYR A 277 -21.78 16.06 35.72
N TYR A 278 -21.57 17.05 34.86
CA TYR A 278 -21.99 18.42 35.11
C TYR A 278 -23.49 18.60 34.82
N SER A 279 -24.31 18.73 35.86
CA SER A 279 -25.75 18.99 35.74
C SER A 279 -26.01 20.47 35.51
N LYS A 280 -26.42 20.84 34.29
CA LYS A 280 -26.75 22.24 33.93
C LYS A 280 -28.18 22.64 34.32
N VAL A 281 -29.09 21.69 34.47
CA VAL A 281 -30.52 21.99 34.73
C VAL A 281 -30.67 22.74 36.05
N GLY A 282 -31.26 23.93 35.99
CA GLY A 282 -31.50 24.78 37.16
C GLY A 282 -30.35 25.71 37.56
N GLU A 283 -29.18 25.57 36.93
CA GLU A 283 -28.00 26.42 37.12
C GLU A 283 -28.12 27.74 36.36
N ASN A 284 -27.44 28.78 36.85
CA ASN A 284 -27.39 30.08 36.18
C ASN A 284 -26.53 30.00 34.90
N ILE A 285 -27.04 30.55 33.79
CA ILE A 285 -26.38 30.55 32.48
C ILE A 285 -25.02 31.24 32.54
N ASP A 286 -24.92 32.40 33.20
CA ASP A 286 -23.68 33.17 33.28
C ASP A 286 -22.60 32.38 34.06
N GLU A 287 -23.01 31.74 35.16
CA GLU A 287 -22.11 30.92 35.99
C GLU A 287 -21.63 29.67 35.24
N VAL A 288 -22.50 28.98 34.51
CA VAL A 288 -22.12 27.85 33.66
C VAL A 288 -21.15 28.29 32.56
N GLN A 289 -21.39 29.43 31.92
CA GLN A 289 -20.48 29.96 30.89
C GLN A 289 -19.11 30.33 31.48
N GLU A 290 -19.06 30.96 32.65
CA GLU A 290 -17.81 31.25 33.35
C GLU A 290 -17.04 29.98 33.73
N ASN A 291 -17.74 28.96 34.24
CA ASN A 291 -17.15 27.67 34.60
C ASN A 291 -16.52 26.97 33.40
N LEU A 292 -17.24 26.89 32.27
CA LEU A 292 -16.75 26.28 31.04
C LEU A 292 -15.63 27.11 30.40
N ALA A 293 -15.71 28.44 30.44
CA ALA A 293 -14.65 29.32 29.97
C ALA A 293 -13.36 29.21 30.81
N SER A 294 -13.46 28.71 32.05
CA SER A 294 -12.29 28.42 32.88
C SER A 294 -11.46 27.24 32.38
N VAL A 295 -12.03 26.34 31.57
CA VAL A 295 -11.32 25.18 31.01
C VAL A 295 -10.25 25.67 30.04
N SER A 296 -8.99 25.48 30.42
CA SER A 296 -7.84 25.93 29.65
C SER A 296 -7.40 24.87 28.62
N LYS A 297 -6.39 25.21 27.81
CA LYS A 297 -5.77 24.26 26.88
C LYS A 297 -5.02 23.12 27.57
N ASP A 298 -4.67 23.28 28.85
CA ASP A 298 -3.96 22.26 29.63
C ASP A 298 -4.93 21.23 30.25
N ASP A 299 -6.21 21.63 30.42
CA ASP A 299 -7.29 20.81 30.99
C ASP A 299 -7.85 19.83 29.94
N THR A 300 -7.04 18.86 29.52
CA THR A 300 -7.37 17.97 28.40
C THR A 300 -8.08 16.68 28.81
N ASP A 301 -7.81 16.17 30.02
CA ASP A 301 -8.26 14.86 30.49
C ASP A 301 -9.69 14.89 31.07
N PHE A 302 -10.40 13.77 30.98
CA PHE A 302 -11.78 13.66 31.46
C PHE A 302 -12.17 12.19 31.72
N ASN A 303 -13.22 11.96 32.51
CA ASN A 303 -13.74 10.61 32.71
C ASN A 303 -14.70 10.22 31.57
N ILE A 304 -14.21 9.37 30.66
CA ILE A 304 -14.98 8.88 29.52
C ILE A 304 -16.23 8.08 29.92
N GLU A 305 -16.24 7.43 31.09
CA GLU A 305 -17.38 6.64 31.59
C GLU A 305 -18.66 7.47 31.75
N LEU A 306 -18.49 8.76 32.03
CA LEU A 306 -19.57 9.71 32.25
C LEU A 306 -20.08 10.36 30.95
N LEU A 307 -19.44 10.10 29.81
CA LEU A 307 -19.76 10.75 28.54
C LEU A 307 -21.22 10.55 28.09
N PRO A 308 -21.82 9.34 28.17
CA PRO A 308 -23.24 9.16 27.84
C PRO A 308 -24.16 10.01 28.71
N ALA A 309 -23.90 10.07 30.02
CA ALA A 309 -24.69 10.84 30.97
C ALA A 309 -24.51 12.35 30.75
N GLN A 310 -23.29 12.78 30.43
CA GLN A 310 -23.03 14.19 30.13
C GLN A 310 -23.76 14.65 28.88
N ILE A 311 -23.76 13.86 27.79
CA ILE A 311 -24.48 14.21 26.55
C ILE A 311 -25.99 14.38 26.80
N GLN A 312 -26.56 13.60 27.71
CA GLN A 312 -27.94 13.81 28.17
C GLN A 312 -28.07 15.09 28.99
N ALA A 313 -27.12 15.41 29.86
CA ALA A 313 -27.08 16.65 30.62
C ALA A 313 -26.90 17.90 29.75
N GLU A 314 -26.37 17.76 28.53
CA GLU A 314 -26.32 18.83 27.51
C GLU A 314 -27.68 19.11 26.84
N SER A 315 -28.72 18.31 27.13
CA SER A 315 -30.07 18.51 26.60
C SER A 315 -30.84 19.59 27.36
N VAL A 316 -30.28 20.80 27.34
CA VAL A 316 -30.83 22.00 28.00
C VAL A 316 -31.09 23.13 27.01
N CYS A 317 -32.05 23.97 27.32
CA CYS A 317 -32.36 25.20 26.60
C CYS A 317 -32.30 26.42 27.52
N GLU A 318 -32.01 27.57 26.92
CA GLU A 318 -32.22 28.86 27.57
C GLU A 318 -33.73 29.12 27.60
N PRO A 319 -34.27 29.62 28.71
CA PRO A 319 -35.69 29.90 28.80
C PRO A 319 -36.07 31.03 27.83
N ASP A 320 -37.28 30.96 27.28
CA ASP A 320 -37.87 32.07 26.54
C ASP A 320 -37.81 33.35 27.39
N ARG A 321 -37.61 34.49 26.73
CA ARG A 321 -37.64 35.83 27.34
C ARG A 321 -39.04 36.17 27.87
N ASP A 322 -39.52 35.44 28.85
CA ASP A 322 -40.62 35.85 29.70
C ASP A 322 -40.10 36.84 30.74
N ASN A 323 -40.97 37.78 31.12
CA ASN A 323 -40.72 38.96 31.97
C ASN A 323 -40.10 38.70 33.37
N ASN A 324 -39.65 37.48 33.66
CA ASN A 324 -39.19 37.04 34.97
C ASN A 324 -37.67 36.85 35.10
N TYR A 325 -36.86 37.29 34.11
CA TYR A 325 -35.38 37.30 34.14
C TYR A 325 -34.75 36.03 34.73
N ASN A 326 -35.33 34.87 34.45
CA ASN A 326 -34.87 33.62 35.04
C ASN A 326 -33.77 33.05 34.15
N PHE A 327 -32.53 33.49 34.33
CA PHE A 327 -31.35 33.08 33.57
C PHE A 327 -30.86 31.67 33.95
N ARG A 328 -31.78 30.71 34.07
CA ARG A 328 -31.45 29.33 34.47
C ARG A 328 -31.79 28.35 33.37
N TYR A 329 -30.89 27.41 33.10
CA TYR A 329 -31.10 26.36 32.11
C TYR A 329 -32.31 25.48 32.47
N ARG A 330 -33.08 25.11 31.46
CA ARG A 330 -34.19 24.16 31.57
C ARG A 330 -33.94 22.94 30.72
N TYR A 331 -34.50 21.81 31.13
CA TYR A 331 -34.45 20.58 30.35
C TYR A 331 -35.23 20.72 29.03
N ASP A 332 -34.62 20.28 27.93
CA ASP A 332 -35.19 20.31 26.59
C ASP A 332 -35.37 18.88 26.06
N SER A 333 -36.64 18.44 25.98
CA SER A 333 -36.98 17.10 25.51
C SER A 333 -36.71 16.88 24.03
N LEU A 334 -36.71 17.93 23.20
CA LEU A 334 -36.41 17.82 21.77
C LEU A 334 -34.92 17.58 21.56
N LYS A 335 -34.07 18.34 22.26
CA LYS A 335 -32.61 18.10 22.27
C LYS A 335 -32.27 16.73 22.84
N ALA A 336 -32.96 16.30 23.89
CA ALA A 336 -32.76 14.95 24.46
C ALA A 336 -33.04 13.85 23.42
N ASN A 337 -34.12 14.00 22.66
CA ASN A 337 -34.46 13.06 21.59
C ASN A 337 -33.44 13.08 20.44
N SER A 338 -32.91 14.25 20.05
CA SER A 338 -31.86 14.31 19.02
C SER A 338 -30.55 13.67 19.49
N ASN A 339 -30.20 13.86 20.76
CA ASN A 339 -28.96 13.35 21.35
C ASN A 339 -29.01 11.85 21.64
N ALA A 340 -30.21 11.27 21.78
CA ALA A 340 -30.40 9.85 22.13
C ALA A 340 -29.65 8.89 21.18
N SER A 341 -29.62 9.20 19.88
CA SER A 341 -28.90 8.39 18.87
C SER A 341 -27.39 8.33 19.14
N LEU A 342 -26.77 9.48 19.45
CA LEU A 342 -25.36 9.58 19.78
C LEU A 342 -25.04 8.85 21.09
N VAL A 343 -25.89 9.01 22.11
CA VAL A 343 -25.75 8.30 23.40
C VAL A 343 -25.74 6.79 23.19
N GLN A 344 -26.67 6.26 22.38
CA GLN A 344 -26.73 4.83 22.08
C GLN A 344 -25.46 4.31 21.38
N LYS A 345 -24.93 5.05 20.41
CA LYS A 345 -23.66 4.70 19.73
C LYS A 345 -22.49 4.65 20.70
N ILE A 346 -22.36 5.67 21.54
CA ILE A 346 -21.28 5.75 22.54
C ILE A 346 -21.42 4.59 23.54
N GLN A 347 -22.62 4.35 24.07
CA GLN A 347 -22.87 3.24 24.98
C GLN A 347 -22.55 1.88 24.35
N TYR A 348 -22.86 1.69 23.06
CA TYR A 348 -22.51 0.48 22.34
C TYR A 348 -20.99 0.25 22.32
N GLN A 349 -20.19 1.28 22.00
CA GLN A 349 -18.72 1.19 22.03
C GLN A 349 -18.19 0.94 23.46
N MET A 350 -18.79 1.57 24.47
CA MET A 350 -18.38 1.44 25.88
C MET A 350 -18.79 0.11 26.52
N THR A 351 -19.79 -0.59 25.96
CA THR A 351 -20.17 -1.94 26.40
C THR A 351 -19.01 -2.93 26.20
N ASN A 352 -18.11 -2.64 25.26
CA ASN A 352 -16.86 -3.36 25.15
C ASN A 352 -15.90 -2.97 26.29
N THR A 353 -15.76 -3.88 27.26
CA THR A 353 -14.88 -3.68 28.44
C THR A 353 -13.44 -3.28 28.11
N ARG A 354 -12.92 -3.61 26.93
CA ARG A 354 -11.55 -3.28 26.53
C ARG A 354 -11.41 -1.86 25.99
N PHE A 355 -12.50 -1.27 25.50
CA PHE A 355 -12.53 0.12 25.06
C PHE A 355 -12.22 1.07 26.24
N LEU A 356 -12.96 0.93 27.34
CA LEU A 356 -12.74 1.76 28.54
C LEU A 356 -11.36 1.54 29.15
N LYS A 357 -10.85 0.30 29.15
CA LYS A 357 -9.48 0.01 29.58
C LYS A 357 -8.45 0.73 28.71
N PHE A 358 -8.64 0.75 27.39
CA PHE A 358 -7.72 1.44 26.49
C PHE A 358 -7.72 2.96 26.72
N PHE A 359 -8.89 3.58 26.89
CA PHE A 359 -9.02 5.01 27.19
C PHE A 359 -8.93 5.30 28.69
N SER A 360 -7.81 4.90 29.30
CA SER A 360 -7.57 5.09 30.73
C SER A 360 -6.14 5.53 31.01
N ASN A 361 -5.92 6.04 32.23
CA ASN A 361 -4.59 6.41 32.74
C ASN A 361 -4.10 5.38 33.77
N ASP A 362 -4.12 4.09 33.41
CA ASP A 362 -3.58 3.03 34.26
C ASP A 362 -2.04 3.09 34.33
N PRO A 363 -1.42 3.38 35.49
CA PRO A 363 0.03 3.45 35.63
C PRO A 363 0.74 2.10 35.46
N GLN A 364 0.01 0.98 35.50
CA GLN A 364 0.57 -0.37 35.32
C GLN A 364 0.69 -0.77 33.84
N MET A 365 0.04 -0.03 32.95
CA MET A 365 0.04 -0.30 31.52
C MET A 365 0.98 0.66 30.77
N TYR A 366 1.41 0.24 29.58
CA TYR A 366 2.21 1.09 28.71
C TYR A 366 1.36 2.23 28.12
N ASN A 367 1.93 3.43 28.05
CA ASN A 367 1.31 4.52 27.31
C ASN A 367 1.69 4.44 25.83
N LEU A 368 0.69 4.27 24.95
CA LEU A 368 0.88 4.06 23.50
C LEU A 368 1.82 5.10 22.85
N LEU A 369 1.56 6.39 23.09
CA LEU A 369 2.33 7.47 22.47
C LEU A 369 3.77 7.51 22.99
N SER A 370 3.98 7.16 24.26
CA SER A 370 5.31 7.09 24.86
C SER A 370 6.15 5.97 24.26
N VAL A 371 5.56 4.79 24.06
CA VAL A 371 6.25 3.67 23.40
C VAL A 371 6.57 3.99 21.93
N ILE A 372 5.65 4.65 21.21
CA ILE A 372 5.91 5.09 19.82
C ILE A 372 7.04 6.12 19.79
N TYR A 373 7.07 7.06 20.72
CA TYR A 373 8.14 8.06 20.83
C TYR A 373 9.51 7.40 21.03
N GLU A 374 9.61 6.41 21.90
CA GLU A 374 10.84 5.64 22.09
C GLU A 374 11.21 4.84 20.83
N PHE A 375 10.24 4.13 20.26
CA PHE A 375 10.42 3.36 19.03
C PHE A 375 11.03 4.20 17.91
N VAL A 376 10.53 5.41 17.62
CA VAL A 376 11.03 6.20 16.48
C VAL A 376 12.50 6.60 16.63
N GLN A 377 13.03 6.62 17.85
CA GLN A 377 14.43 6.99 18.13
C GLN A 377 15.39 5.80 18.12
N LEU A 378 14.92 4.61 18.50
CA LEU A 378 15.73 3.39 18.52
C LEU A 378 16.12 2.95 17.10
N PRO A 379 17.35 2.44 16.86
CA PRO A 379 17.85 2.18 15.51
C PRO A 379 17.39 0.84 14.88
N GLU A 380 17.19 -0.22 15.67
CA GLU A 380 16.87 -1.57 15.17
C GLU A 380 15.61 -2.17 15.81
N ALA A 381 14.93 -1.42 16.68
CA ALA A 381 13.71 -1.89 17.34
C ALA A 381 12.52 -1.77 16.39
N SER A 382 11.78 -2.86 16.20
CA SER A 382 10.47 -2.86 15.56
C SER A 382 9.35 -2.81 16.60
N LEU A 383 8.16 -2.34 16.22
CA LEU A 383 6.99 -2.24 17.07
C LEU A 383 5.77 -2.88 16.40
N TYR A 384 5.05 -3.72 17.12
CA TYR A 384 3.82 -4.38 16.71
C TYR A 384 2.68 -3.95 17.62
N ILE A 385 1.57 -3.52 17.03
CA ILE A 385 0.38 -3.04 17.72
C ILE A 385 -0.81 -3.90 17.30
N ASP A 386 -1.29 -4.73 18.23
CA ASP A 386 -2.51 -5.53 18.09
C ASP A 386 -3.73 -4.71 18.49
N THR A 387 -4.65 -4.53 17.53
CA THR A 387 -5.94 -3.85 17.76
C THR A 387 -7.14 -4.80 17.73
N SER A 388 -6.92 -6.11 17.48
CA SER A 388 -7.98 -7.13 17.39
C SER A 388 -8.85 -7.23 18.64
N GLN A 389 -8.27 -6.91 19.79
CA GLN A 389 -8.92 -7.01 21.08
C GLN A 389 -9.84 -5.82 21.42
N LEU A 390 -9.72 -4.68 20.72
CA LEU A 390 -10.56 -3.50 20.98
C LEU A 390 -12.00 -3.64 20.43
N GLY A 391 -12.32 -4.76 19.78
CA GLY A 391 -13.59 -4.99 19.12
C GLY A 391 -13.56 -4.48 17.68
N ALA A 392 -14.15 -5.27 16.78
CA ALA A 392 -14.05 -5.10 15.33
C ALA A 392 -14.89 -3.94 14.76
N SER A 393 -15.01 -2.81 15.45
CA SER A 393 -15.57 -1.61 14.82
C SER A 393 -14.47 -0.94 13.99
N GLU A 394 -14.71 -0.77 12.69
CA GLU A 394 -13.78 -0.07 11.78
C GLU A 394 -13.43 1.34 12.27
N GLY A 395 -14.33 1.97 13.04
CA GLY A 395 -14.11 3.28 13.66
C GLY A 395 -12.92 3.35 14.62
N ILE A 396 -12.76 2.37 15.52
CA ILE A 396 -11.64 2.36 16.48
C ILE A 396 -10.31 2.18 15.75
N GLY A 397 -10.21 1.18 14.87
CA GLY A 397 -8.99 0.93 14.10
C GLY A 397 -8.62 2.15 13.24
N GLY A 398 -9.60 2.77 12.59
CA GLY A 398 -9.38 3.98 11.81
C GLY A 398 -8.88 5.14 12.67
N MET A 399 -9.44 5.33 13.86
CA MET A 399 -8.97 6.35 14.80
C MET A 399 -7.54 6.07 15.27
N VAL A 400 -7.21 4.83 15.66
CA VAL A 400 -5.85 4.44 16.08
C VAL A 400 -4.83 4.71 14.97
N VAL A 401 -5.13 4.31 13.74
CA VAL A 401 -4.27 4.56 12.58
C VAL A 401 -4.06 6.07 12.37
N ASP A 402 -5.12 6.88 12.46
CA ASP A 402 -5.02 8.33 12.31
C ASP A 402 -4.20 8.98 13.45
N LEU A 403 -4.44 8.56 14.70
CA LEU A 403 -3.70 9.00 15.87
C LEU A 403 -2.21 8.70 15.74
N VAL A 404 -1.85 7.44 15.43
CA VAL A 404 -0.45 7.04 15.26
C VAL A 404 0.18 7.81 14.10
N SER A 405 -0.54 7.97 13.00
CA SER A 405 -0.05 8.71 11.82
C SER A 405 0.27 10.17 12.13
N ASN A 406 -0.67 10.88 12.76
CA ASN A 406 -0.50 12.28 13.13
C ASN A 406 0.56 12.46 14.21
N PHE A 407 0.61 11.55 15.19
CA PHE A 407 1.61 11.60 16.24
C PHE A 407 3.02 11.42 15.68
N VAL A 408 3.28 10.37 14.89
CA VAL A 408 4.59 10.16 14.27
C VAL A 408 4.96 11.34 13.37
N MET A 409 4.01 11.88 12.59
CA MET A 409 4.26 13.06 11.76
C MET A 409 4.60 14.32 12.56
N SER A 410 4.16 14.43 13.82
CA SER A 410 4.50 15.55 14.70
C SER A 410 5.92 15.46 15.28
N LEU A 411 6.55 14.28 15.24
CA LEU A 411 7.88 14.05 15.81
C LEU A 411 9.01 14.45 14.84
N ASP A 412 10.17 14.75 15.41
CA ASP A 412 11.42 15.04 14.71
C ASP A 412 12.48 13.98 14.98
N ASN A 413 13.57 13.98 14.21
CA ASN A 413 14.69 13.04 14.34
C ASN A 413 14.31 11.55 14.30
N ILE A 414 13.37 11.21 13.41
CA ILE A 414 12.86 9.86 13.22
C ILE A 414 13.91 8.98 12.52
N ARG A 415 14.22 7.83 13.11
CA ARG A 415 14.98 6.78 12.43
C ARG A 415 14.08 6.10 11.39
N PRO A 416 14.53 5.93 10.14
CA PRO A 416 13.67 5.42 9.08
C PRO A 416 13.05 4.05 9.39
N PHE A 417 11.79 3.86 9.03
CA PHE A 417 11.07 2.62 9.27
C PHE A 417 9.96 2.37 8.24
N VAL A 418 9.58 1.10 8.09
CA VAL A 418 8.42 0.67 7.31
C VAL A 418 7.18 0.72 8.19
N PHE A 419 6.17 1.50 7.83
CA PHE A 419 4.89 1.54 8.53
C PHE A 419 3.88 0.64 7.81
N PHE A 420 3.65 -0.54 8.36
CA PHE A 420 2.75 -1.53 7.81
C PHE A 420 1.33 -1.46 8.38
N ILE A 421 0.35 -1.49 7.48
CA ILE A 421 -1.08 -1.50 7.82
C ILE A 421 -1.78 -2.52 6.92
N ASP A 422 -2.31 -3.57 7.54
CA ASP A 422 -3.10 -4.57 6.83
C ASP A 422 -4.54 -4.08 6.64
N GLU A 423 -5.15 -4.44 5.50
CA GLU A 423 -6.51 -4.05 5.12
C GLU A 423 -6.82 -2.56 5.29
N VAL A 424 -5.95 -1.71 4.72
CA VAL A 424 -6.05 -0.26 4.85
C VAL A 424 -7.41 0.30 4.42
N HIS A 425 -8.17 -0.38 3.54
CA HIS A 425 -9.53 0.03 3.17
C HIS A 425 -10.49 0.16 4.36
N ARG A 426 -10.30 -0.66 5.40
CA ARG A 426 -11.07 -0.56 6.67
C ARG A 426 -10.82 0.74 7.41
N TYR A 427 -9.69 1.38 7.12
CA TYR A 427 -9.16 2.57 7.77
C TYR A 427 -8.76 3.64 6.77
N ALA A 428 -9.34 3.66 5.57
CA ALA A 428 -9.03 4.64 4.54
C ALA A 428 -10.16 5.66 4.36
N LYS A 429 -11.41 5.22 4.49
CA LYS A 429 -12.61 6.00 4.19
C LYS A 429 -13.44 6.24 5.44
N SER A 430 -13.92 7.47 5.63
CA SER A 430 -14.90 7.81 6.66
C SER A 430 -16.23 7.12 6.36
N ARG A 431 -16.85 6.50 7.37
CA ARG A 431 -18.19 5.91 7.26
C ARG A 431 -19.31 6.97 7.16
N TYR A 432 -19.06 8.21 7.59
CA TYR A 432 -20.05 9.31 7.62
C TYR A 432 -20.05 10.17 6.38
N SER A 433 -18.94 10.15 5.65
CA SER A 433 -18.77 10.93 4.43
C SER A 433 -18.11 10.05 3.40
N ASP A 434 -18.88 9.68 2.38
CA ASP A 434 -18.41 8.93 1.23
C ASP A 434 -17.23 9.60 0.48
N LYS A 435 -16.90 10.85 0.82
CA LYS A 435 -15.86 11.65 0.19
C LYS A 435 -14.65 11.93 1.10
N GLU A 436 -14.73 11.63 2.39
CA GLU A 436 -13.70 12.03 3.34
C GLU A 436 -12.80 10.84 3.70
N PHE A 437 -11.52 10.96 3.34
CA PHE A 437 -10.49 9.97 3.62
C PHE A 437 -9.66 10.43 4.81
N HIS A 438 -9.05 9.50 5.55
CA HIS A 438 -8.32 9.89 6.75
C HIS A 438 -7.09 10.76 6.44
N GLY A 439 -7.04 11.91 7.13
CA GLY A 439 -6.00 12.92 6.97
C GLY A 439 -4.62 12.39 7.31
N GLY A 440 -4.47 11.66 8.43
CA GLY A 440 -3.15 11.21 8.91
C GLY A 440 -2.40 10.32 7.91
N LEU A 441 -3.07 9.31 7.34
CA LEU A 441 -2.46 8.44 6.32
C LEU A 441 -2.11 9.18 5.04
N THR A 442 -3.00 10.07 4.60
CA THR A 442 -2.79 10.87 3.39
C THR A 442 -1.61 11.83 3.56
N LEU A 443 -1.47 12.43 4.75
CA LEU A 443 -0.35 13.28 5.13
C LEU A 443 0.97 12.48 5.14
N LEU A 444 0.98 11.29 5.74
CA LEU A 444 2.13 10.38 5.72
C LEU A 444 2.55 10.01 4.30
N ALA A 445 1.59 9.71 3.42
CA ALA A 445 1.91 9.35 2.04
C ALA A 445 2.52 10.52 1.25
N ARG A 446 2.09 11.76 1.55
CA ARG A 446 2.63 12.97 0.91
C ARG A 446 4.00 13.38 1.44
N GLU A 447 4.19 13.31 2.77
CA GLU A 447 5.33 13.95 3.44
C GLU A 447 6.20 13.00 4.25
N GLY A 448 5.70 11.82 4.63
CA GLY A 448 6.37 10.86 5.51
C GLY A 448 7.73 10.41 4.99
N ARG A 449 7.91 10.34 3.67
CA ARG A 449 9.21 10.00 3.05
C ARG A 449 10.33 10.97 3.42
N LYS A 450 10.02 12.28 3.55
CA LYS A 450 11.00 13.29 3.98
C LYS A 450 11.46 13.06 5.42
N LYS A 451 10.61 12.40 6.23
CA LYS A 451 10.87 12.01 7.61
C LYS A 451 11.37 10.57 7.77
N GLY A 452 11.61 9.84 6.67
CA GLY A 452 12.04 8.44 6.70
C GLY A 452 10.94 7.42 7.00
N ILE A 453 9.67 7.80 6.84
CA ILE A 453 8.53 6.91 7.08
C ILE A 453 8.04 6.36 5.74
N PHE A 454 8.08 5.04 5.59
CA PHE A 454 7.68 4.37 4.36
C PHE A 454 6.47 3.47 4.57
N LEU A 455 5.32 3.85 4.04
CA LEU A 455 4.11 3.05 4.11
C LEU A 455 4.27 1.71 3.36
N TYR A 456 3.82 0.63 4.01
CA TYR A 456 3.52 -0.65 3.38
C TYR A 456 2.05 -1.01 3.67
N LEU A 457 1.20 -0.89 2.67
CA LEU A 457 -0.25 -1.05 2.84
C LEU A 457 -0.71 -2.33 2.17
N THR A 458 -1.77 -2.94 2.68
CA THR A 458 -2.50 -3.97 1.92
C THR A 458 -3.96 -3.61 1.80
N THR A 459 -4.60 -4.04 0.71
CA THR A 459 -6.05 -3.95 0.58
C THR A 459 -6.61 -5.00 -0.37
N GLN A 460 -7.75 -5.59 -0.02
CA GLN A 460 -8.56 -6.36 -0.95
C GLN A 460 -9.54 -5.51 -1.77
N ASN A 461 -9.88 -4.32 -1.27
CA ASN A 461 -10.83 -3.40 -1.91
C ASN A 461 -10.12 -2.10 -2.30
N PRO A 462 -9.44 -2.06 -3.46
CA PRO A 462 -8.70 -0.88 -3.86
C PRO A 462 -9.61 0.35 -3.99
N LYS A 463 -10.85 0.23 -4.45
CA LYS A 463 -11.78 1.37 -4.59
C LYS A 463 -12.07 2.15 -3.30
N ASP A 464 -11.99 1.49 -2.16
CA ASP A 464 -12.30 2.09 -0.86
C ASP A 464 -11.10 2.85 -0.27
N VAL A 465 -9.99 2.91 -1.01
CA VAL A 465 -8.77 3.64 -0.63
C VAL A 465 -8.70 4.95 -1.42
N SER A 466 -8.23 6.02 -0.77
CA SER A 466 -8.21 7.37 -1.34
C SER A 466 -7.41 7.42 -2.66
N PRO A 467 -7.94 8.05 -3.73
CA PRO A 467 -7.16 8.34 -4.93
C PRO A 467 -5.89 9.14 -4.66
N ILE A 468 -5.91 9.99 -3.61
CA ILE A 468 -4.73 10.76 -3.19
C ILE A 468 -3.66 9.82 -2.63
N LEU A 469 -4.06 8.88 -1.78
CA LEU A 469 -3.15 7.88 -1.20
C LEU A 469 -2.55 6.99 -2.30
N PHE A 470 -3.39 6.48 -3.22
CA PHE A 470 -2.91 5.74 -4.40
C PHE A 470 -1.93 6.53 -5.24
N GLY A 471 -2.22 7.80 -5.53
CA GLY A 471 -1.35 8.66 -6.32
C GLY A 471 0.02 8.91 -5.69
N GLN A 472 0.20 8.61 -4.39
CA GLN A 472 1.50 8.66 -3.72
C GLN A 472 2.22 7.31 -3.69
N VAL A 473 1.53 6.20 -3.94
CA VAL A 473 2.12 4.86 -4.01
C VAL A 473 2.72 4.64 -5.40
N GLY A 474 4.02 4.43 -5.43
CA GLY A 474 4.78 4.16 -6.65
C GLY A 474 5.29 2.72 -6.78
N THR A 475 5.09 1.86 -5.78
CA THR A 475 5.37 0.42 -5.88
C THR A 475 4.11 -0.38 -5.53
N MET A 476 3.70 -1.29 -6.41
CA MET A 476 2.52 -2.14 -6.23
C MET A 476 2.85 -3.61 -6.43
N LEU A 477 2.32 -4.44 -5.53
CA LEU A 477 2.27 -5.90 -5.62
C LEU A 477 0.84 -6.29 -5.94
N ILE A 478 0.57 -6.63 -7.19
CA ILE A 478 -0.78 -6.88 -7.68
C ILE A 478 -0.96 -8.39 -7.85
N HIS A 479 -1.74 -8.97 -6.95
CA HIS A 479 -2.26 -10.33 -7.05
C HIS A 479 -3.47 -10.39 -7.99
N ARG A 480 -4.05 -11.57 -8.16
CA ARG A 480 -5.27 -11.75 -8.96
C ARG A 480 -6.40 -10.81 -8.53
N LEU A 481 -6.91 -10.05 -9.50
CA LEU A 481 -8.13 -9.24 -9.42
C LEU A 481 -9.15 -9.69 -10.47
N MET A 482 -10.43 -9.64 -10.12
CA MET A 482 -11.51 -10.18 -10.97
C MET A 482 -12.50 -9.10 -11.43
N LEU A 483 -12.65 -7.99 -10.71
CA LEU A 483 -13.59 -6.95 -11.11
C LEU A 483 -12.93 -5.93 -12.03
N ASN A 484 -13.59 -5.54 -13.12
CA ASN A 484 -13.05 -4.55 -14.06
C ASN A 484 -12.70 -3.24 -13.36
N ASP A 485 -13.60 -2.80 -12.48
CA ASP A 485 -13.38 -1.54 -11.79
C ASP A 485 -12.26 -1.60 -10.74
N GLU A 486 -11.88 -2.79 -10.23
CA GLU A 486 -10.67 -2.94 -9.39
C GLU A 486 -9.41 -2.85 -10.25
N ILE A 487 -9.44 -3.50 -11.42
CA ILE A 487 -8.34 -3.44 -12.41
C ILE A 487 -8.14 -2.01 -12.88
N ALA A 488 -9.22 -1.26 -13.13
CA ALA A 488 -9.17 0.14 -13.54
C ALA A 488 -8.45 1.04 -12.51
N VAL A 489 -8.48 0.72 -11.21
CA VAL A 489 -7.78 1.50 -10.18
C VAL A 489 -6.26 1.33 -10.27
N VAL A 490 -5.79 0.14 -10.70
CA VAL A 490 -4.36 -0.18 -10.80
C VAL A 490 -3.83 -0.07 -12.24
N GLU A 491 -4.71 0.20 -13.21
CA GLU A 491 -4.41 0.26 -14.64
C GLU A 491 -3.31 1.27 -14.94
N SER A 492 -3.30 2.43 -14.27
CA SER A 492 -2.27 3.46 -14.45
C SER A 492 -0.85 3.03 -14.04
N HIS A 493 -0.73 1.94 -13.28
CA HIS A 493 0.55 1.40 -12.80
C HIS A 493 0.99 0.18 -13.60
N LEU A 494 0.20 -0.28 -14.56
CA LEU A 494 0.46 -1.49 -15.32
C LEU A 494 0.58 -1.18 -16.81
N ASP A 495 1.39 -1.97 -17.51
CA ASP A 495 1.39 -2.00 -18.97
C ASP A 495 0.25 -2.89 -19.50
N ASP A 496 -0.04 -2.78 -20.80
CA ASP A 496 -1.10 -3.56 -21.48
C ASP A 496 -0.92 -5.07 -21.32
N TYR A 497 0.33 -5.54 -21.22
CA TYR A 497 0.64 -6.94 -21.05
C TYR A 497 0.23 -7.40 -19.64
N ALA A 498 0.66 -6.69 -18.60
CA ALA A 498 0.35 -6.94 -17.21
C ALA A 498 -1.16 -6.90 -16.96
N ILE A 499 -1.88 -5.90 -17.49
CA ILE A 499 -3.35 -5.78 -17.36
C ILE A 499 -4.05 -7.05 -17.86
N LYS A 500 -3.64 -7.60 -19.01
CA LYS A 500 -4.20 -8.84 -19.58
C LYS A 500 -3.90 -10.08 -18.74
N HIS A 501 -2.89 -10.03 -17.87
CA HIS A 501 -2.46 -11.13 -17.01
C HIS A 501 -3.01 -11.06 -15.58
N VAL A 502 -3.43 -9.90 -15.09
CA VAL A 502 -3.99 -9.75 -13.72
C VAL A 502 -5.04 -10.82 -13.39
N ARG A 503 -5.93 -11.13 -14.34
CA ARG A 503 -7.01 -12.12 -14.16
C ARG A 503 -6.53 -13.57 -14.18
N LYS A 504 -5.34 -13.82 -14.70
CA LYS A 504 -4.78 -15.16 -14.96
C LYS A 504 -3.79 -15.61 -13.89
N LEU A 505 -3.40 -14.72 -12.96
CA LEU A 505 -2.47 -15.04 -11.88
C LEU A 505 -3.02 -16.17 -11.01
N ASN A 506 -2.18 -17.16 -10.72
CA ASN A 506 -2.45 -18.18 -9.71
C ASN A 506 -2.26 -17.62 -8.30
N GLN A 507 -2.65 -18.40 -7.29
CA GLN A 507 -2.39 -18.04 -5.90
C GLN A 507 -0.89 -17.90 -5.64
N GLY A 508 -0.47 -16.80 -5.03
CA GLY A 508 0.93 -16.49 -4.77
C GLY A 508 1.69 -15.91 -5.96
N GLU A 509 1.10 -15.85 -7.16
CA GLU A 509 1.66 -15.13 -8.30
C GLU A 509 1.29 -13.65 -8.25
N VAL A 510 2.28 -12.79 -8.49
CA VAL A 510 2.18 -11.35 -8.30
C VAL A 510 2.85 -10.62 -9.45
N ILE A 511 2.22 -9.53 -9.89
CA ILE A 511 2.84 -8.52 -10.73
C ILE A 511 3.40 -7.45 -9.81
N LEU A 512 4.72 -7.33 -9.74
CA LEU A 512 5.40 -6.24 -9.06
C LEU A 512 5.66 -5.12 -10.08
N SER A 513 4.98 -4.00 -9.89
CA SER A 513 5.19 -2.76 -10.63
C SER A 513 5.83 -1.72 -9.72
N SER A 514 6.82 -0.98 -10.24
CA SER A 514 7.40 0.14 -9.51
C SER A 514 7.93 1.21 -10.45
N VAL A 515 7.79 2.47 -10.05
CA VAL A 515 8.50 3.60 -10.70
C VAL A 515 10.02 3.51 -10.53
N ASN A 516 10.51 2.66 -9.62
CA ASN A 516 11.93 2.40 -9.39
C ASN A 516 12.44 1.15 -10.15
N LEU A 517 11.58 0.53 -10.96
CA LEU A 517 11.91 -0.64 -11.79
C LEU A 517 11.88 -0.28 -13.27
N LEU A 518 12.81 -0.86 -14.02
CA LEU A 518 12.89 -0.71 -15.47
C LEU A 518 11.77 -1.44 -16.21
N HIS A 519 11.29 -2.55 -15.64
CA HIS A 519 10.23 -3.36 -16.22
C HIS A 519 9.40 -4.02 -15.11
N ASN A 520 8.11 -4.26 -15.39
CA ASN A 520 7.25 -5.01 -14.48
C ASN A 520 7.77 -6.44 -14.26
N MET A 521 7.71 -6.91 -13.03
CA MET A 521 8.22 -8.24 -12.66
C MET A 521 7.05 -9.19 -12.37
N PHE A 522 7.08 -10.37 -12.99
CA PHE A 522 6.12 -11.45 -12.77
C PHE A 522 6.76 -12.49 -11.85
N ILE A 523 6.32 -12.53 -10.60
CA ILE A 523 6.99 -13.25 -9.52
C ILE A 523 6.03 -14.17 -8.76
N HIS A 524 6.54 -15.31 -8.30
CA HIS A 524 5.85 -16.18 -7.36
C HIS A 524 6.45 -15.95 -5.98
N VAL A 525 5.63 -15.53 -5.02
CA VAL A 525 6.09 -15.17 -3.68
C VAL A 525 6.34 -16.43 -2.85
N ASN A 526 7.53 -16.52 -2.26
CA ASN A 526 7.90 -17.62 -1.39
C ASN A 526 7.22 -17.41 -0.03
N LYS A 527 6.36 -18.34 0.38
CA LYS A 527 5.70 -18.30 1.69
C LYS A 527 6.74 -18.29 2.81
N SER A 528 6.60 -17.37 3.77
CA SER A 528 7.44 -17.36 4.97
C SER A 528 7.16 -18.58 5.86
N GLU A 529 8.18 -19.06 6.56
CA GLU A 529 8.07 -20.12 7.56
C GLU A 529 7.46 -19.62 8.89
N ARG A 530 7.32 -18.30 9.05
CA ARG A 530 6.72 -17.68 10.23
C ARG A 530 5.24 -18.06 10.38
N THR A 531 4.81 -18.17 11.63
CA THR A 531 3.40 -18.49 11.94
C THR A 531 2.49 -17.33 11.55
N GLN A 532 1.42 -17.65 10.82
CA GLN A 532 0.38 -16.70 10.40
C GLN A 532 -0.99 -17.33 10.58
N TYR A 533 -1.95 -16.58 11.15
CA TYR A 533 -3.29 -17.08 11.42
C TYR A 533 -4.27 -16.75 10.28
N ASN A 534 -4.01 -17.26 9.08
CA ASN A 534 -4.81 -17.00 7.88
C ASN A 534 -5.49 -18.24 7.28
N ASP A 535 -5.56 -19.33 8.04
CA ASP A 535 -6.21 -20.56 7.60
C ASP A 535 -7.71 -20.33 7.43
N THR A 536 -8.21 -20.59 6.22
CA THR A 536 -9.65 -20.59 5.95
C THR A 536 -10.22 -21.93 6.40
N PRO A 537 -11.25 -21.96 7.27
CA PRO A 537 -11.90 -23.20 7.67
C PRO A 537 -12.39 -23.99 6.44
N LEU A 538 -12.07 -25.28 6.38
CA LEU A 538 -12.61 -26.19 5.37
C LEU A 538 -14.04 -26.61 5.77
N LEU A 539 -14.93 -26.69 4.79
CA LEU A 539 -16.32 -27.17 4.97
C LEU A 539 -16.40 -28.69 5.10
#